data_AF-A0A942DKL3-F1
#
_entry.id   AF-A0A942DKL3-F1
#
_cell.length_a   1.000
_cell.length_b   1.000
_cell.length_c   1.000
_cell.angle_alpha   90.00
_cell.angle_beta   90.00
_cell.angle_gamma   90.00
#
_symmetry.space_group_name_H-M   'P 1'
#
loop_
_entity.id
_entity.type
_entity.pdbx_description
1 polymer ?
#
loop_
_entity_poly.entity_id
_entity_poly.type
_entity_poly.pdbx_seq_one_letter_code
_entity_poly.pdbx_strand_id
1 'polypeptide(L)'
;MSQRKFIDFDAMFKEKEREPILAKIKGKEFLFPAQMPAKVMLKIQRMEESGVKADSEVSYEQTVTLYTDLIGADNFQRLLDLNVSVNELNAVLEGVMAAYMEDITGVTQQESKKPEAADETTTTQTATVTELRL
;
A
#
# COMPACT_ATOMS: atom_id res chain seq x y z
N MET A 1 -21.43 0.49 46.75
CA MET A 1 -21.03 1.48 45.73
C MET A 1 -20.28 0.75 44.63
N SER A 2 -20.93 0.37 43.53
CA SER A 2 -20.24 -0.29 42.41
C SER A 2 -19.34 0.70 41.71
N GLN A 3 -18.02 0.48 41.75
CA GLN A 3 -17.05 1.24 40.97
C GLN A 3 -17.32 1.00 39.49
N ARG A 4 -17.55 2.08 38.73
CA ARG A 4 -17.67 2.00 37.27
C ARG A 4 -16.26 1.94 36.67
N LYS A 5 -16.00 0.97 35.80
CA LYS A 5 -14.80 0.93 34.96
C LYS A 5 -15.02 1.88 33.78
N PHE A 6 -14.19 2.91 33.67
CA PHE A 6 -14.15 3.82 32.52
C PHE A 6 -13.07 3.35 31.56
N ILE A 7 -13.41 3.22 30.28
CA ILE A 7 -12.46 2.91 29.21
C ILE A 7 -12.42 4.14 28.31
N ASP A 8 -11.25 4.77 28.20
CA ASP A 8 -11.02 5.91 27.33
C ASP A 8 -10.51 5.41 25.97
N PHE A 9 -11.36 5.47 24.95
CA PHE A 9 -11.01 5.07 23.60
C PHE A 9 -10.25 6.18 22.86
N ASP A 10 -10.47 7.45 23.22
CA ASP A 10 -9.79 8.59 22.58
C ASP A 10 -8.28 8.55 22.89
N ALA A 11 -7.93 8.14 24.12
CA ALA A 11 -6.54 7.88 24.50
C ALA A 11 -5.94 6.68 23.73
N MET A 12 -6.70 5.61 23.52
CA MET A 12 -6.22 4.42 22.79
C MET A 12 -5.99 4.68 21.29
N PHE A 13 -6.72 5.60 20.68
CA PHE A 13 -6.56 5.89 19.25
C PHE A 13 -5.37 6.81 18.96
N LYS A 14 -4.97 7.68 19.90
CA LYS A 14 -3.82 8.58 19.75
C LYS A 14 -2.46 7.87 19.64
N GLU A 15 -2.32 6.67 20.19
CA GLU A 15 -1.06 5.89 20.11
C GLU A 15 -0.92 5.07 18.83
N LYS A 16 -1.98 4.95 18.00
CA LYS A 16 -1.99 4.09 16.81
C LYS A 16 -1.84 4.86 15.50
N GLU A 17 -1.14 5.99 15.52
CA GLU A 17 -0.73 6.65 14.29
C GLU A 17 0.30 5.77 13.57
N ARG A 18 -0.12 5.24 12.42
CA ARG A 18 0.71 4.42 11.54
C ARG A 18 1.14 5.25 10.33
N GLU A 19 2.15 4.78 9.61
CA GLU A 19 2.59 5.43 8.39
C GLU A 19 1.67 5.05 7.20
N PRO A 20 1.35 6.01 6.31
CA PRO A 20 0.63 5.74 5.07
C PRO A 20 1.37 4.74 4.16
N ILE A 21 0.62 3.87 3.47
CA ILE A 21 1.21 2.92 2.52
C ILE A 21 1.43 3.62 1.19
N LEU A 22 2.65 3.58 0.67
CA LEU A 22 3.00 4.15 -0.63
C LEU A 22 3.01 3.05 -1.69
N ALA A 23 2.05 3.09 -2.62
CA ALA A 23 1.97 2.15 -3.74
C ALA A 23 2.38 2.80 -5.05
N LYS A 24 3.16 2.10 -5.87
CA LYS A 24 3.57 2.55 -7.20
C LYS A 24 2.76 1.82 -8.28
N ILE A 25 1.92 2.55 -9.00
CA ILE A 25 1.01 2.02 -10.03
C ILE A 25 1.35 2.70 -11.36
N LYS A 26 1.74 1.91 -12.37
CA LYS A 26 2.17 2.38 -13.71
C LYS A 26 3.15 3.58 -13.65
N GLY A 27 4.11 3.52 -12.72
CA GLY A 27 5.14 4.54 -12.57
C GLY A 27 4.74 5.76 -11.72
N LYS A 28 3.46 5.90 -11.33
CA LYS A 28 3.00 6.96 -10.41
C LYS A 28 2.85 6.44 -8.99
N GLU A 29 3.15 7.29 -8.03
CA GLU A 29 3.05 6.99 -6.61
C GLU A 29 1.69 7.45 -6.07
N PHE A 30 1.03 6.57 -5.31
CA PHE A 30 -0.26 6.78 -4.67
C PHE A 30 -0.15 6.49 -3.18
N LEU A 31 -0.70 7.38 -2.37
CA LEU A 31 -0.74 7.24 -0.92
C LEU A 31 -2.06 6.60 -0.51
N PHE A 32 -1.95 5.48 0.18
CA PHE A 32 -3.05 4.79 0.84
C PHE A 32 -3.02 5.15 2.33
N PRO A 33 -4.19 5.24 2.97
CA PRO A 33 -4.26 5.62 4.37
C PRO A 33 -3.48 4.63 5.25
N ALA A 34 -2.98 5.08 6.40
CA ALA A 34 -2.20 4.22 7.28
C ALA A 34 -3.00 3.07 7.89
N GLN A 35 -4.33 3.20 7.92
CA GLN A 35 -5.25 2.16 8.32
C GLN A 35 -6.39 2.09 7.32
N MET A 36 -6.88 0.89 7.05
CA MET A 36 -8.04 0.75 6.19
C MET A 36 -9.27 1.40 6.84
N PRO A 37 -9.99 2.29 6.13
CA PRO A 37 -11.23 2.84 6.64
C PRO A 37 -12.25 1.73 6.94
N ALA A 38 -12.86 1.77 8.13
CA ALA A 38 -13.84 0.75 8.55
C ALA A 38 -14.99 0.59 7.54
N LYS A 39 -15.40 1.69 6.88
CA LYS A 39 -16.42 1.68 5.82
C LYS A 39 -16.04 0.75 4.66
N VAL A 40 -14.76 0.70 4.29
CA VAL A 40 -14.24 -0.16 3.22
C VAL A 40 -14.30 -1.62 3.65
N MET A 41 -13.80 -1.95 4.85
CA MET A 41 -13.88 -3.33 5.37
C MET A 41 -15.31 -3.85 5.50
N LEU A 42 -16.21 -3.04 6.05
CA LEU A 42 -17.61 -3.43 6.19
C LEU A 42 -18.29 -3.68 4.83
N LYS A 43 -17.87 -2.97 3.78
CA LYS A 43 -18.35 -3.21 2.42
C LYS A 43 -17.82 -4.51 1.84
N ILE A 44 -16.53 -4.79 2.00
CA ILE A 44 -15.91 -6.04 1.56
C ILE A 44 -16.60 -7.22 2.26
N GLN A 45 -16.73 -7.17 3.59
CA GLN A 45 -17.41 -8.21 4.36
C GLN A 45 -18.86 -8.41 3.90
N ARG A 46 -19.61 -7.32 3.65
CA ARG A 46 -20.97 -7.41 3.12
C ARG A 46 -21.00 -8.07 1.73
N MET A 47 -20.02 -7.82 0.89
CA MET A 47 -19.91 -8.44 -0.44
C MET A 47 -19.65 -9.95 -0.32
N GLU A 48 -18.73 -10.36 0.56
CA GLU A 48 -18.45 -11.76 0.86
C GLU A 48 -19.70 -12.49 1.39
N GLU A 49 -20.42 -11.87 2.34
CA GLU A 49 -21.67 -12.39 2.90
C GLU A 49 -22.78 -12.51 1.84
N SER A 50 -22.77 -11.64 0.83
CA SER A 50 -23.72 -11.67 -0.29
C SER A 50 -23.44 -12.80 -1.29
N GLY A 51 -22.40 -13.62 -1.07
CA GLY A 51 -22.00 -14.70 -1.95
C GLY A 51 -21.20 -14.26 -3.17
N VAL A 52 -20.79 -12.99 -3.23
CA VAL A 52 -19.75 -12.53 -4.16
C VAL A 52 -18.44 -13.07 -3.61
N LYS A 53 -18.01 -14.23 -4.11
CA LYS A 53 -16.69 -14.78 -3.73
C LYS A 53 -15.61 -13.79 -4.17
N ALA A 54 -14.43 -13.85 -3.56
CA ALA A 54 -13.25 -13.10 -3.99
C ALA A 54 -12.91 -13.27 -5.49
N ASP A 55 -13.45 -14.31 -6.14
CA ASP A 55 -13.28 -14.65 -7.56
C ASP A 55 -14.52 -14.29 -8.43
N SER A 56 -15.56 -13.70 -7.82
CA SER A 56 -16.75 -13.20 -8.50
C SER A 56 -16.53 -11.74 -8.85
N GLU A 57 -16.62 -11.42 -10.13
CA GLU A 57 -16.38 -10.10 -10.70
C GLU A 57 -17.12 -9.02 -9.89
N VAL A 58 -16.38 -8.29 -9.05
CA VAL A 58 -16.91 -7.14 -8.31
C VAL A 58 -17.46 -6.17 -9.34
N SER A 59 -18.72 -5.77 -9.18
CA SER A 59 -19.33 -4.86 -10.16
C SER A 59 -18.51 -3.57 -10.25
N TYR A 60 -18.41 -3.02 -11.46
CA TYR A 60 -17.67 -1.77 -11.70
C TYR A 60 -18.05 -0.66 -10.70
N GLU A 61 -19.33 -0.53 -10.39
CA GLU A 61 -19.85 0.46 -9.43
C GLU A 61 -19.30 0.23 -8.01
N GLN A 62 -19.23 -1.04 -7.57
CA GLN A 62 -18.66 -1.38 -6.26
C GLN A 62 -17.16 -1.09 -6.22
N THR A 63 -16.41 -1.43 -7.27
CA THR A 63 -14.98 -1.11 -7.39
C THR A 63 -14.73 0.38 -7.30
N VAL A 64 -15.46 1.18 -8.09
CA VAL A 64 -15.39 2.65 -8.06
C VAL A 64 -15.63 3.18 -6.65
N THR A 65 -16.66 2.67 -5.99
CA THR A 65 -17.03 3.15 -4.65
C THR A 65 -15.98 2.75 -3.60
N LEU A 66 -15.44 1.54 -3.66
CA LEU A 66 -14.39 1.07 -2.75
C LEU A 66 -13.12 1.90 -2.89
N TYR A 67 -12.66 2.14 -4.11
CA TYR A 67 -11.47 2.96 -4.35
C TYR A 67 -11.69 4.42 -3.96
N THR A 68 -12.85 4.97 -4.27
CA THR A 68 -13.18 6.35 -3.86
C THR A 68 -13.18 6.51 -2.35
N ASP A 69 -13.69 5.52 -1.61
CA ASP A 69 -13.68 5.52 -0.15
C ASP A 69 -12.28 5.25 0.44
N LEU A 70 -11.39 4.58 -0.30
CA LEU A 70 -10.05 4.20 0.17
C LEU A 70 -8.99 5.27 -0.08
N ILE A 71 -8.90 5.82 -1.29
CA ILE A 71 -7.86 6.78 -1.70
C ILE A 71 -8.41 8.18 -2.03
N GLY A 72 -9.73 8.36 -1.99
CA GLY A 72 -10.41 9.59 -2.38
C GLY A 72 -10.69 9.66 -3.88
N ALA A 73 -11.70 10.45 -4.24
CA ALA A 73 -12.15 10.60 -5.63
C ALA A 73 -11.05 11.12 -6.56
N ASP A 74 -10.25 12.10 -6.11
CA ASP A 74 -9.20 12.71 -6.94
C ASP A 74 -8.09 11.71 -7.28
N ASN A 75 -7.64 10.91 -6.31
CA ASN A 75 -6.62 9.90 -6.56
C ASN A 75 -7.16 8.75 -7.39
N PHE A 76 -8.43 8.37 -7.20
CA PHE A 76 -9.06 7.36 -8.03
C PHE A 76 -9.17 7.82 -9.49
N GLN A 77 -9.57 9.07 -9.73
CA GLN A 77 -9.59 9.64 -11.09
C GLN A 77 -8.21 9.62 -11.74
N ARG A 78 -7.16 10.02 -11.00
CA ARG A 78 -5.77 9.94 -11.49
C ARG A 78 -5.32 8.52 -11.83
N LEU A 79 -5.93 7.52 -11.19
CA LEU A 79 -5.67 6.10 -11.42
C LEU A 79 -6.40 5.62 -12.69
N LEU A 80 -7.63 6.10 -12.93
CA LEU A 80 -8.35 5.88 -14.18
C LEU A 80 -7.65 6.54 -15.38
N ASP A 81 -7.08 7.74 -15.20
CA ASP A 81 -6.32 8.45 -16.24
C ASP A 81 -5.06 7.68 -16.71
N LEU A 82 -4.62 6.68 -15.95
CA LEU A 82 -3.53 5.77 -16.31
C LEU A 82 -3.97 4.56 -17.15
N ASN A 83 -5.23 4.53 -17.61
CA ASN A 83 -5.84 3.39 -18.31
C ASN A 83 -5.63 2.08 -17.54
N VAL A 84 -5.83 2.10 -16.22
CA VAL A 84 -5.75 0.91 -15.39
C VAL A 84 -7.03 0.09 -15.58
N SER A 85 -6.87 -1.19 -15.93
CA SER A 85 -7.99 -2.11 -16.09
C SER A 85 -8.58 -2.52 -14.73
N VAL A 86 -9.82 -3.00 -14.72
CA VAL A 86 -10.48 -3.49 -13.49
C VAL A 86 -9.69 -4.63 -12.83
N ASN A 87 -9.05 -5.49 -13.63
CA ASN A 87 -8.21 -6.57 -13.11
C ASN A 87 -6.94 -6.04 -12.42
N GLU A 88 -6.30 -5.02 -13.01
CA GLU A 88 -5.15 -4.35 -12.39
C GLU A 88 -5.56 -3.61 -11.10
N LEU A 89 -6.78 -3.05 -11.04
CA LEU A 89 -7.34 -2.52 -9.80
C LEU A 89 -7.44 -3.64 -8.76
N ASN A 90 -8.15 -4.73 -9.05
CA ASN A 90 -8.32 -5.82 -8.09
C ASN A 90 -6.97 -6.33 -7.54
N ALA A 91 -5.94 -6.48 -8.38
CA ALA A 91 -4.59 -6.84 -7.95
C ALA A 91 -3.94 -5.81 -7.00
N VAL A 92 -4.13 -4.51 -7.27
CA VAL A 92 -3.69 -3.44 -6.35
C VAL A 92 -4.44 -3.52 -5.02
N LEU A 93 -5.76 -3.74 -5.05
CA LEU A 93 -6.57 -3.85 -3.84
C LEU A 93 -6.10 -5.04 -2.98
N GLU A 94 -5.88 -6.20 -3.60
CA GLU A 94 -5.35 -7.39 -2.93
C GLU A 94 -3.99 -7.14 -2.28
N GLY A 95 -3.06 -6.50 -3.00
CA GLY A 95 -1.74 -6.16 -2.46
C GLY A 95 -1.82 -5.18 -1.27
N VAL A 96 -2.69 -4.18 -1.37
CA VAL A 96 -2.93 -3.21 -0.28
C VAL A 96 -3.60 -3.90 0.92
N MET A 97 -4.57 -4.79 0.69
CA MET A 97 -5.23 -5.59 1.72
C MET A 97 -4.25 -6.49 2.45
N ALA A 98 -3.37 -7.19 1.71
CA ALA A 98 -2.32 -8.01 2.28
C ALA A 98 -1.39 -7.18 3.17
N ALA A 99 -0.96 -5.99 2.70
CA ALA A 99 -0.14 -5.08 3.50
C ALA A 99 -0.83 -4.66 4.81
N TYR A 100 -2.14 -4.35 4.77
CA TYR A 100 -2.88 -4.06 6.01
C TYR A 100 -3.02 -5.27 6.93
N MET A 101 -3.20 -6.49 6.40
CA MET A 101 -3.36 -7.71 7.18
C MET A 101 -2.05 -8.18 7.83
N GLU A 102 -0.92 -8.07 7.12
CA GLU A 102 0.42 -8.30 7.67
C GLU A 102 0.69 -7.38 8.87
N ASP A 103 0.25 -6.13 8.76
CA ASP A 103 0.42 -5.08 9.77
C ASP A 103 -0.56 -5.21 10.96
N ILE A 104 -1.62 -6.02 10.82
CA ILE A 104 -2.53 -6.41 11.92
C ILE A 104 -2.02 -7.67 12.63
N THR A 105 -1.39 -8.60 11.89
CA THR A 105 -0.89 -9.87 12.42
C THR A 105 0.55 -9.81 12.94
N GLY A 106 1.27 -8.70 12.72
CA GLY A 106 2.60 -8.47 13.27
C GLY A 106 3.70 -9.31 12.62
N VAL A 107 3.47 -9.82 11.40
CA VAL A 107 4.52 -10.47 10.61
C VAL A 107 5.20 -9.41 9.77
N THR A 108 6.11 -8.68 10.40
CA THR A 108 7.04 -7.77 9.72
C THR A 108 7.92 -8.60 8.77
N GLN A 109 7.59 -8.64 7.47
CA GLN A 109 8.61 -8.84 6.46
C GLN A 109 9.18 -7.47 6.11
N GLN A 110 10.22 -7.09 6.85
CA GLN A 110 11.23 -6.19 6.31
C GLN A 110 11.71 -6.78 4.98
N GLU A 111 11.56 -6.02 3.90
CA GLU A 111 12.68 -5.45 3.14
C GLU A 111 12.22 -5.18 1.69
N SER A 112 11.91 -3.93 1.40
CA SER A 112 11.97 -3.41 0.03
C SER A 112 12.95 -2.25 0.03
N LYS A 113 14.23 -2.59 -0.10
CA LYS A 113 15.24 -1.66 -0.60
C LYS A 113 14.79 -1.17 -1.98
N LYS A 114 14.32 0.09 -2.07
CA LYS A 114 14.22 0.83 -3.33
C LYS A 114 15.66 1.15 -3.83
N PRO A 115 15.83 1.36 -5.14
CA PRO A 115 17.05 1.11 -5.90
C PRO A 115 18.01 2.30 -5.88
N GLU A 116 19.30 2.00 -5.91
CA GLU A 116 20.35 2.98 -6.22
C GLU A 116 20.82 2.77 -7.67
N ALA A 117 20.27 3.59 -8.56
CA ALA A 117 20.79 3.96 -9.87
C ALA A 117 20.50 5.47 -9.99
N ALA A 118 21.37 6.38 -10.44
CA ALA A 118 22.65 6.35 -11.15
C ALA A 118 23.49 7.52 -10.61
N ASP A 119 24.81 7.61 -10.83
CA ASP A 119 25.51 8.32 -11.94
C ASP A 119 26.89 8.66 -11.31
N GLU A 120 28.03 8.84 -11.95
CA GLU A 120 28.37 9.29 -13.28
C GLU A 120 29.88 9.00 -13.47
N THR A 121 30.26 8.81 -14.72
CA THR A 121 31.61 8.87 -15.28
C THR A 121 32.54 9.95 -14.72
N THR A 122 33.85 9.62 -14.59
CA THR A 122 35.04 10.39 -15.09
C THR A 122 36.20 10.34 -14.09
N THR A 123 37.35 9.77 -14.48
CA THR A 123 38.67 10.45 -14.54
C THR A 123 39.82 9.45 -14.69
N THR A 124 40.44 9.54 -15.86
CA THR A 124 41.80 9.17 -16.26
C THR A 124 42.86 9.29 -15.16
N GLN A 125 43.70 8.27 -14.96
CA GLN A 125 45.15 8.53 -14.85
C GLN A 125 46.05 7.33 -15.14
N THR A 126 47.11 7.71 -15.82
CA THR A 126 48.14 6.99 -16.53
C THR A 126 49.28 6.55 -15.60
N ALA A 127 50.09 5.62 -16.11
CA ALA A 127 51.55 5.50 -15.90
C ALA A 127 52.07 4.51 -14.84
N THR A 128 52.62 3.41 -15.39
CA THR A 128 53.98 2.86 -15.19
C THR A 128 54.51 2.53 -13.79
N VAL A 129 55.08 1.32 -13.65
CA VAL A 129 56.43 0.97 -13.11
C VAL A 129 56.37 -0.55 -12.83
N THR A 130 56.92 -1.38 -13.73
CA THR A 130 58.25 -1.99 -13.61
C THR A 130 58.46 -2.71 -12.29
N GLU A 131 58.44 -4.05 -12.32
CA GLU A 131 59.54 -4.84 -11.78
C GLU A 131 59.53 -6.28 -12.34
N LEU A 132 60.53 -6.55 -13.18
CA LEU A 132 61.13 -7.87 -13.36
C LEU A 132 61.85 -8.27 -12.06
N ARG A 133 61.86 -9.58 -11.76
CA ARG A 133 62.97 -10.40 -11.24
C ARG A 133 62.36 -11.67 -10.61
N LEU A 134 62.89 -12.88 -10.74
CA LEU A 134 64.07 -13.43 -11.41
C LEU A 134 63.81 -14.95 -11.52
#